data_AF-A0A7K1U696-F1
#
_entry.id   AF-A0A7K1U696-F1
#
_cell.length_a   1.000
_cell.length_b   1.000
_cell.length_c   1.000
_cell.angle_alpha   90.00
_cell.angle_beta   90.00
_cell.angle_gamma   90.00
#
_symmetry.space_group_name_H-M   'P 1'
#
loop_
_entity.id
_entity.type
_entity.pdbx_description
1 polymer ?
#
loop_
_entity_poly.entity_id
_entity_poly.type
_entity_poly.pdbx_seq_one_letter_code
_entity_poly.pdbx_strand_id
1 'polypeptide(L)'
;MRGQQSLFNNYLESPAIKTVRKGRSADMIALRDECLLHRYYYHIKLLGKRYDTALTELSKEFWIKNSNIIYRMQCNSDRLEQIMKKEQPDVKTLRSLYPWIIW
;
A
#
# COMPACT_ATOMS: atom_id res chain seq x y z
N MET A 1 -23.64 4.41 16.14
CA MET A 1 -23.63 3.41 15.06
C MET A 1 -24.20 2.11 15.62
N ARG A 2 -25.46 1.76 15.31
CA ARG A 2 -26.16 0.59 15.91
C ARG A 2 -25.69 -0.77 15.37
N GLY A 3 -24.82 -0.81 14.36
CA GLY A 3 -24.39 -2.06 13.69
C GLY A 3 -23.03 -2.64 14.12
N GLN A 4 -22.12 -1.86 14.72
CA GLN A 4 -20.80 -2.38 15.13
C GLN A 4 -20.84 -3.21 16.41
N GLN A 5 -21.80 -2.93 17.31
CA GLN A 5 -21.93 -3.64 18.58
C GLN A 5 -22.44 -5.09 18.38
N SER A 6 -23.30 -5.33 17.38
CA SER A 6 -23.88 -6.67 17.14
C SER A 6 -22.85 -7.71 16.68
N LEU A 7 -21.86 -7.32 15.88
CA LEU A 7 -20.87 -8.25 15.33
C LEU A 7 -19.90 -8.80 16.37
N PHE A 8 -19.56 -8.02 17.40
CA PHE A 8 -18.54 -8.37 18.38
C PHE A 8 -19.10 -8.73 19.76
N ASN A 9 -20.30 -8.24 20.13
CA ASN A 9 -20.92 -8.62 21.41
C ASN A 9 -21.30 -10.10 21.48
N ASN A 10 -21.48 -10.77 20.34
CA ASN A 10 -21.80 -12.20 20.31
C ASN A 10 -20.56 -13.09 20.49
N TYR A 11 -19.34 -12.55 20.36
CA TYR A 11 -18.10 -13.33 20.37
C TYR A 11 -17.03 -12.84 21.36
N LEU A 12 -17.25 -11.70 22.05
CA LEU A 12 -16.29 -11.11 22.98
C LEU A 12 -16.97 -10.66 24.28
N GLU A 13 -16.46 -11.10 25.43
CA GLU A 13 -17.00 -10.81 26.77
C GLU A 13 -16.82 -9.33 27.21
N SER A 14 -15.88 -8.60 26.60
CA SER A 14 -15.63 -7.19 26.92
C SER A 14 -15.18 -6.39 25.67
N PRO A 15 -16.10 -5.75 24.94
CA PRO A 15 -15.75 -5.01 23.73
C PRO A 15 -15.02 -3.70 24.06
N ALA A 16 -13.85 -3.50 23.47
CA ALA A 16 -13.11 -2.24 23.56
C ALA A 16 -13.89 -1.11 22.85
N ILE A 17 -14.34 -0.11 23.62
CA ILE A 17 -15.01 1.07 23.08
C ILE A 17 -13.96 1.95 22.39
N LYS A 18 -13.88 1.88 21.06
CA LYS A 18 -13.06 2.82 20.27
C LYS A 18 -13.94 3.92 19.68
N THR A 19 -13.66 5.17 20.06
CA THR A 19 -14.17 6.36 19.37
C THR A 19 -13.40 6.54 18.06
N VAL A 20 -13.88 5.92 16.98
CA VAL A 20 -13.23 6.02 15.67
C VAL A 20 -13.68 7.31 14.97
N ARG A 21 -12.74 8.21 14.66
CA ARG A 21 -12.99 9.33 13.72
C ARG A 21 -13.43 8.73 12.38
N LYS A 22 -14.51 9.25 11.79
CA LYS A 22 -14.99 8.82 10.47
C LYS A 22 -13.90 9.08 9.41
N GLY A 23 -13.43 8.02 8.73
CA GLY A 23 -12.46 8.13 7.65
C GLY A 23 -11.54 6.92 7.56
N ARG A 24 -10.71 6.88 6.51
CA ARG A 24 -9.58 5.94 6.42
C ARG A 24 -8.43 6.50 7.28
N SER A 25 -7.69 5.64 7.96
CA SER A 25 -6.49 6.06 8.70
C SER A 25 -5.45 6.62 7.73
N ALA A 26 -5.01 7.85 7.99
CA ALA A 26 -3.97 8.51 7.20
C ALA A 26 -2.64 7.72 7.29
N ASP A 27 -2.30 7.23 8.48
CA ASP A 27 -1.08 6.45 8.71
C ASP A 27 -1.09 5.15 7.90
N MET A 28 -2.22 4.43 7.91
CA MET A 28 -2.35 3.19 7.11
C MET A 28 -2.31 3.47 5.61
N ILE A 29 -2.82 4.62 5.17
CA ILE A 29 -2.69 5.05 3.77
C ILE A 29 -1.22 5.32 3.44
N ALA A 30 -0.49 6.02 4.31
CA ALA A 30 0.93 6.33 4.08
C ALA A 30 1.78 5.05 4.01
N LEU A 31 1.58 4.09 4.93
CA LEU A 31 2.27 2.80 4.90
C LEU A 31 2.01 2.02 3.61
N ARG A 32 0.75 1.99 3.17
CA ARG A 32 0.36 1.33 1.92
C ARG A 32 1.00 2.00 0.71
N ASP A 33 1.01 3.33 0.68
CA ASP A 33 1.59 4.09 -0.41
C ASP A 33 3.10 3.88 -0.51
N GLU A 34 3.83 3.91 0.60
CA GLU A 34 5.27 3.65 0.62
C GLU A 34 5.59 2.26 0.04
N CYS A 35 4.81 1.25 0.43
CA CYS A 35 4.90 -0.10 -0.12
C CYS A 35 4.57 -0.13 -1.63
N LEU A 36 3.54 0.60 -2.06
CA LEU A 36 3.14 0.71 -3.46
C LEU A 36 4.25 1.32 -4.34
N LEU A 37 4.99 2.32 -3.83
CA LEU A 37 6.11 2.92 -4.56
C LEU A 37 7.25 1.92 -4.78
N HIS A 38 7.62 1.18 -3.74
CA HIS A 38 8.62 0.11 -3.85
C HIS A 38 8.17 -1.00 -4.80
N ARG A 39 6.89 -1.38 -4.75
CA ARG A 39 6.33 -2.39 -5.64
C ARG A 39 6.33 -1.94 -7.10
N TYR A 40 6.01 -0.68 -7.34
CA TYR A 40 6.12 -0.07 -8.67
C TYR A 40 7.59 -0.04 -9.16
N TYR A 41 8.52 0.37 -8.29
CA TYR A 41 9.95 0.32 -8.59
C TYR A 41 10.41 -1.08 -9.01
N TYR A 42 10.04 -2.10 -8.24
CA TYR A 42 10.37 -3.49 -8.55
C TYR A 42 9.86 -3.91 -9.94
N HIS A 43 8.59 -3.63 -10.25
CA HIS A 43 8.00 -3.98 -11.56
C HIS A 43 8.71 -3.28 -12.72
N ILE A 44 9.01 -1.99 -12.60
CA ILE A 44 9.61 -1.21 -13.70
C ILE A 44 11.12 -1.44 -13.83
N LYS A 45 11.85 -1.36 -12.72
CA LYS A 45 13.33 -1.34 -12.72
C LYS A 45 13.95 -2.72 -12.63
N LEU A 46 13.42 -3.59 -11.78
CA LEU A 46 14.01 -4.91 -11.56
C LEU A 46 13.46 -5.96 -12.53
N LEU A 47 12.15 -5.90 -12.83
CA LEU A 47 11.53 -6.80 -13.82
C LEU A 47 11.48 -6.22 -15.25
N GLY A 48 11.75 -4.93 -15.44
CA GLY A 48 11.74 -4.31 -16.76
C GLY A 48 10.34 -4.21 -17.40
N LYS A 49 9.27 -4.23 -16.61
CA LYS A 49 7.90 -4.15 -17.15
C LYS A 49 7.61 -2.77 -17.73
N ARG A 50 6.73 -2.76 -18.72
CA ARG A 50 6.15 -1.52 -19.25
C ARG A 50 5.22 -0.90 -18.21
N TYR A 51 5.10 0.43 -18.28
CA TYR A 51 4.25 1.22 -17.39
C TYR A 51 2.81 0.70 -17.27
N ASP A 52 2.14 0.47 -18.39
CA ASP A 52 0.73 0.03 -18.40
C ASP A 52 0.53 -1.35 -17.77
N THR A 53 1.49 -2.26 -18.02
CA THR A 53 1.51 -3.59 -17.42
C THR A 53 1.73 -3.51 -15.92
N ALA A 54 2.72 -2.73 -15.47
CA ALA A 54 3.00 -2.52 -14.06
C ALA A 54 1.80 -1.93 -13.31
N LEU A 55 1.13 -0.91 -13.88
CA LEU A 55 -0.09 -0.35 -13.31
C LEU A 55 -1.22 -1.36 -13.18
N THR A 56 -1.42 -2.19 -14.20
CA THR A 56 -2.48 -3.22 -14.20
C THR A 56 -2.22 -4.28 -13.13
N GLU A 57 -0.96 -4.67 -12.93
CA GLU A 57 -0.58 -5.60 -11.88
C GLU A 57 -0.73 -5.00 -10.49
N LEU A 58 -0.22 -3.78 -10.26
CA LEU A 58 -0.39 -3.07 -8.99
C LEU A 58 -1.86 -2.90 -8.61
N SER A 59 -2.71 -2.63 -9.59
CA SER A 59 -4.16 -2.52 -9.40
C SER A 59 -4.79 -3.80 -8.86
N LYS A 60 -4.33 -4.96 -9.34
CA LYS A 60 -4.75 -6.29 -8.84
C LYS A 60 -4.15 -6.59 -7.46
N GLU A 61 -2.87 -6.27 -7.26
CA GLU A 61 -2.15 -6.54 -6.00
C GLU A 61 -2.69 -5.72 -4.83
N PHE A 62 -3.07 -4.46 -5.06
CA PHE A 62 -3.50 -3.54 -4.01
C PHE A 62 -5.02 -3.31 -3.97
N TRP A 63 -5.77 -3.84 -4.94
CA TRP A 63 -7.19 -3.55 -5.15
C TRP A 63 -7.49 -2.05 -5.25
N ILE A 64 -6.64 -1.32 -5.98
CA ILE A 64 -6.76 0.13 -6.21
C ILE A 64 -6.86 0.39 -7.71
N LYS A 65 -7.86 1.17 -8.13
CA LYS A 65 -7.99 1.60 -9.52
C LYS A 65 -6.71 2.29 -10.02
N ASN A 66 -6.29 2.03 -11.26
CA ASN A 66 -5.10 2.60 -11.87
C ASN A 66 -5.02 4.13 -11.70
N SER A 67 -6.14 4.84 -11.90
CA SER A 67 -6.20 6.30 -11.73
C SER A 67 -5.83 6.76 -10.33
N ASN A 68 -6.24 6.03 -9.30
CA ASN A 68 -5.89 6.33 -7.92
C ASN A 68 -4.43 5.95 -7.63
N ILE A 69 -3.92 4.85 -8.19
CA ILE A 69 -2.48 4.51 -8.11
C ILE A 69 -1.64 5.66 -8.67
N ILE A 70 -1.98 6.17 -9.86
CA ILE A 70 -1.30 7.31 -10.48
C ILE A 70 -1.35 8.53 -9.58
N TYR A 71 -2.54 8.87 -9.06
CA TYR A 71 -2.70 9.98 -8.13
C TYR A 71 -1.84 9.82 -6.86
N ARG A 72 -1.81 8.63 -6.24
CA ARG A 72 -0.97 8.37 -5.07
C ARG A 72 0.52 8.47 -5.40
N MET A 73 0.96 7.98 -6.56
CA MET A 73 2.35 8.14 -6.99
C MET A 73 2.70 9.61 -7.22
N GLN A 74 1.80 10.40 -7.81
CA GLN A 74 1.98 11.84 -8.00
C GLN A 74 2.07 12.59 -6.66
N CYS A 75 1.22 12.27 -5.69
CA CYS A 75 1.30 12.85 -4.35
C CYS A 75 2.60 12.52 -3.60
N ASN A 76 3.31 11.46 -4.02
CA ASN A 76 4.56 11.02 -3.42
C ASN A 76 5.71 11.04 -4.46
N SER A 77 5.69 11.99 -5.41
CA SER A 77 6.64 12.05 -6.53
C SER A 77 8.10 12.11 -6.06
N ASP A 78 8.38 12.93 -5.04
CA ASP A 78 9.74 13.15 -4.55
C ASP A 78 10.29 11.88 -3.88
N ARG A 79 9.42 11.17 -3.15
CA ARG A 79 9.76 9.88 -2.55
C ARG A 79 10.00 8.83 -3.61
N LEU A 80 9.14 8.78 -4.64
CA LEU A 80 9.32 7.88 -5.77
C LEU A 80 10.63 8.16 -6.51
N GLU A 81 10.99 9.43 -6.71
CA GLU A 81 12.26 9.81 -7.31
C GLU A 81 13.46 9.34 -6.46
N GLN A 82 13.39 9.50 -5.13
CA GLN A 82 14.42 9.03 -4.22
C GLN A 82 14.63 7.50 -4.34
N ILE A 83 13.54 6.72 -4.36
CA ILE A 83 13.62 5.26 -4.55
C ILE A 83 14.24 4.93 -5.91
N MET A 84 13.78 5.59 -6.98
CA MET A 84 14.19 5.31 -8.36
C MET A 84 15.62 5.72 -8.70
N LYS A 85 16.13 6.80 -8.10
CA LYS A 85 17.43 7.39 -8.46
C LYS A 85 18.52 7.21 -7.42
N LYS A 86 18.18 7.18 -6.13
CA LYS A 86 19.16 7.19 -5.03
C LYS A 86 19.26 5.84 -4.33
N GLU A 87 18.14 5.32 -3.83
CA GLU A 87 18.15 4.12 -3.00
C GLU A 87 18.33 2.85 -3.83
N GLN A 88 17.58 2.74 -4.94
CA GLN A 88 17.60 1.60 -5.86
C GLN A 88 17.73 0.25 -5.15
N PRO A 89 16.80 -0.06 -4.21
CA PRO A 89 16.94 -1.22 -3.34
C PRO A 89 16.90 -2.52 -4.16
N ASP A 90 17.78 -3.46 -3.82
CA ASP A 90 17.77 -4.79 -4.41
C ASP A 90 16.61 -5.66 -3.85
N VAL A 91 16.40 -6.82 -4.47
CA VAL A 91 15.33 -7.76 -4.05
C VAL A 91 15.49 -8.20 -2.60
N LYS A 92 16.73 -8.34 -2.10
CA LYS A 92 17.00 -8.73 -0.71
C LYS A 92 16.51 -7.66 0.27
N THR A 93 16.79 -6.39 -0.02
CA THR A 93 16.34 -5.25 0.77
C THR A 93 14.81 -5.15 0.77
N LEU A 94 14.19 -5.29 -0.42
CA LEU A 94 12.74 -5.27 -0.56
C LEU A 94 12.04 -6.39 0.24
N ARG A 95 12.61 -7.60 0.24
CA ARG A 95 12.12 -8.73 1.07
C ARG A 95 12.26 -8.46 2.56
N SER A 96 13.31 -7.74 2.98
CA SER A 96 13.46 -7.34 4.39
C SER A 96 12.43 -6.30 4.81
N LEU A 97 12.11 -5.35 3.93
CA LEU A 97 11.13 -4.29 4.20
C LEU A 97 9.69 -4.83 4.20
N TYR A 98 9.38 -5.73 3.27
CA TYR A 98 8.03 -6.26 3.07
C TYR A 98 8.07 -7.79 2.89
N PRO A 99 8.26 -8.56 3.98
CA PRO A 99 8.43 -10.01 3.91
C PRO A 99 7.21 -10.77 3.38
N TRP A 100 6.02 -10.18 3.48
CA TRP A 100 4.76 -10.78 3.02
C TRP A 100 4.48 -10.56 1.52
N ILE A 101 5.35 -9.82 0.81
CA ILE A 101 5.23 -9.61 -0.64
C ILE A 101 6.19 -10.54 -1.38
N ILE A 102 5.72 -11.08 -2.49
CA ILE A 102 6.52 -11.90 -3.39
C ILE A 102 7.28 -10.99 -4.36
N TRP A 103 8.55 -10.75 -4.05
CA TRP A 103 9.55 -10.01 -4.85
C TRP A 103 10.44 -10.96 -5.64
#